data_AF-A0A3D1HEN8-F1
#
_entry.id   AF-A0A3D1HEN8-F1
#
_cell.length_a   1.000
_cell.length_b   1.000
_cell.length_c   1.000
_cell.angle_alpha   90.00
_cell.angle_beta   90.00
_cell.angle_gamma   90.00
#
_symmetry.space_group_name_H-M   'P 1'
#
loop_
_entity.id
_entity.type
_entity.pdbx_description
1 polymer ?
#
loop_
_entity_poly.entity_id
_entity_poly.type
_entity_poly.pdbx_seq_one_letter_code
_entity_poly.pdbx_strand_id
1 'polypeptide(L)'
;MKGKQINKTDLNNINLMLSKGFGIMQISRIIGCSDTTVSRVRDGRHVLQLAEKPAEHQSEKIKGNAVEQKLDVIIGLLNDIKEEWK
;
A
#
# COMPACT_ATOMS: atom_id res chain seq x y z
N MET A 1 -13.56 -18.21 8.46
CA MET A 1 -13.73 -16.75 8.35
C MET A 1 -13.33 -16.33 6.94
N LYS A 2 -14.22 -15.71 6.16
CA LYS A 2 -13.85 -15.14 4.85
C LYS A 2 -13.00 -13.89 5.10
N GLY A 3 -11.76 -13.86 4.63
CA GLY A 3 -10.87 -12.72 4.82
C GLY A 3 -11.41 -11.47 4.14
N LYS A 4 -11.16 -10.29 4.72
CA LYS A 4 -11.45 -8.99 4.12
C LYS A 4 -10.79 -8.93 2.73
N GLN A 5 -11.58 -8.58 1.70
CA GLN A 5 -11.01 -8.22 0.41
C GLN A 5 -10.24 -6.91 0.57
N ILE A 6 -8.98 -6.88 0.13
CA ILE A 6 -8.19 -5.66 0.10
C ILE A 6 -8.52 -4.88 -1.17
N ASN A 7 -8.70 -3.57 -1.05
CA ASN A 7 -8.92 -2.69 -2.19
C ASN A 7 -7.59 -2.06 -2.67
N LYS A 8 -7.65 -1.18 -3.68
CA LYS A 8 -6.46 -0.51 -4.23
C LYS A 8 -5.75 0.40 -3.21
N THR A 9 -6.50 1.05 -2.31
CA THR A 9 -5.92 1.86 -1.22
C THR A 9 -5.17 0.98 -0.23
N ASP A 10 -5.77 -0.13 0.19
CA ASP A 10 -5.13 -1.11 1.06
C ASP A 10 -3.85 -1.67 0.41
N LEU A 11 -3.89 -1.97 -0.89
CA LEU A 11 -2.73 -2.43 -1.65
C LEU A 11 -1.58 -1.41 -1.61
N ASN A 12 -1.87 -0.14 -1.88
CA ASN A 12 -0.87 0.93 -1.86
C ASN A 12 -0.27 1.09 -0.46
N ASN A 13 -1.11 1.03 0.58
CA ASN A 13 -0.66 1.09 1.97
C ASN A 13 0.22 -0.10 2.33
N ILE A 14 -0.12 -1.32 1.90
CA ILE A 14 0.71 -2.51 2.10
C ILE A 14 2.07 -2.33 1.42
N ASN A 15 2.11 -1.90 0.15
CA ASN A 15 3.37 -1.66 -0.58
C ASN A 15 4.25 -0.60 0.10
N LEU A 16 3.64 0.48 0.60
CA LEU A 16 4.35 1.52 1.35
C LEU A 16 4.93 0.99 2.67
N MET A 17 4.16 0.20 3.43
CA MET A 17 4.64 -0.39 4.67
C MET A 17 5.77 -1.40 4.42
N LEU A 18 5.65 -2.22 3.36
CA LEU A 18 6.72 -3.13 2.93
C LEU A 18 8.00 -2.37 2.54
N SER A 19 7.89 -1.25 1.80
CA SER A 19 9.06 -0.45 1.41
C SER A 19 9.70 0.28 2.58
N LYS A 20 8.94 0.55 3.65
CA LYS A 20 9.42 1.07 4.92
C LYS A 20 9.99 -0.01 5.86
N GLY A 21 9.98 -1.28 5.46
CA GLY A 21 10.56 -2.39 6.22
C GLY A 21 9.66 -3.02 7.29
N PHE A 22 8.34 -2.77 7.25
CA PHE A 22 7.40 -3.37 8.20
C PHE A 22 7.25 -4.88 7.96
N GLY A 23 7.09 -5.64 9.04
CA GLY A 23 6.88 -7.08 8.97
C GLY A 23 5.47 -7.46 8.53
N ILE A 24 5.33 -8.62 7.87
CA ILE A 24 4.06 -9.14 7.32
C ILE A 24 2.94 -9.17 8.38
N MET A 25 3.25 -9.68 9.58
CA MET A 25 2.28 -9.73 10.70
C MET A 25 1.86 -8.36 11.23
N GLN A 26 2.73 -7.35 11.15
CA GLN A 26 2.39 -6.00 11.59
C GLN A 26 1.43 -5.37 10.58
N ILE A 27 1.74 -5.51 9.29
CA ILE A 27 0.92 -5.00 8.20
C ILE A 27 -0.46 -5.67 8.19
N SER A 28 -0.52 -6.98 8.38
CA SER A 28 -1.80 -7.72 8.38
C SER A 28 -2.74 -7.24 9.49
N ARG A 29 -2.19 -6.97 10.69
CA ARG A 29 -2.93 -6.38 11.81
C ARG A 29 -3.41 -4.95 11.52
N ILE A 30 -2.55 -4.10 10.97
CA ILE A 30 -2.90 -2.69 10.68
C ILE A 30 -3.98 -2.59 9.60
N ILE A 31 -3.84 -3.36 8.51
CA ILE A 31 -4.76 -3.32 7.36
C ILE A 31 -6.04 -4.15 7.63
N GLY A 32 -5.98 -5.09 8.57
CA GLY A 32 -7.05 -6.03 8.86
C GLY A 32 -7.24 -7.07 7.75
N CYS A 33 -6.13 -7.56 7.19
CA CYS A 33 -6.13 -8.63 6.17
C CYS A 33 -5.29 -9.83 6.64
N SER A 34 -5.27 -10.92 5.89
CA SER A 34 -4.47 -12.10 6.27
C SER A 34 -2.99 -11.92 5.92
N ASP A 35 -2.10 -12.56 6.69
CA ASP A 35 -0.66 -12.60 6.42
C ASP A 35 -0.35 -13.14 5.01
N THR A 36 -1.16 -14.10 4.53
CA THR A 36 -1.07 -14.64 3.18
C THR A 36 -1.34 -13.57 2.12
N THR A 37 -2.30 -12.67 2.34
CA THR A 37 -2.59 -11.57 1.43
C THR A 37 -1.40 -10.61 1.36
N VAL A 38 -0.84 -10.21 2.50
CA VAL A 38 0.35 -9.35 2.55
C VAL A 38 1.54 -10.02 1.87
N SER A 39 1.74 -11.33 2.09
CA SER A 39 2.79 -12.10 1.42
C SER A 39 2.62 -12.12 -0.09
N ARG A 40 1.38 -12.30 -0.58
CA ARG A 40 1.09 -12.24 -2.02
C ARG A 40 1.37 -10.86 -2.60
N VAL A 41 1.10 -9.78 -1.88
CA VAL A 41 1.43 -8.40 -2.30
C VAL A 41 2.95 -8.20 -2.36
N ARG A 42 3.68 -8.65 -1.34
CA ARG A 42 5.15 -8.59 -1.32
C ARG A 42 5.77 -9.30 -2.51
N ASP A 43 5.27 -10.48 -2.83
CA ASP A 43 5.81 -11.31 -3.92
C ASP A 43 5.28 -10.88 -5.31
N GLY A 44 4.47 -9.82 -5.41
CA GLY A 44 3.93 -9.36 -6.69
C GLY A 44 2.78 -10.21 -7.26
N ARG A 45 2.23 -11.13 -6.45
CA ARG A 45 1.24 -12.16 -6.86
C ARG A 45 -0.20 -11.80 -6.49
N HIS A 46 -0.44 -10.59 -5.99
CA HIS A 46 -1.80 -10.15 -5.67
C HIS A 46 -2.56 -9.72 -6.92
N VAL A 47 -3.84 -10.12 -7.05
CA VAL A 47 -4.66 -9.88 -8.25
C VAL A 47 -4.70 -8.40 -8.67
N LEU A 48 -4.72 -7.48 -7.71
CA LEU A 48 -4.71 -6.05 -7.99
C LEU A 48 -3.38 -5.54 -8.56
N GLN A 49 -2.24 -6.10 -8.13
CA GLN A 49 -0.93 -5.77 -8.74
C GLN A 49 -0.80 -6.37 -10.13
N LEU A 50 -1.35 -7.57 -10.35
CA LEU A 50 -1.37 -8.20 -11.67
C LEU A 50 -2.24 -7.41 -12.65
N ALA A 51 -3.35 -6.82 -12.19
CA ALA A 51 -4.17 -5.92 -13.00
C ALA A 51 -3.48 -4.58 -13.31
N GLU A 52 -2.65 -4.05 -12.40
CA GLU A 52 -1.87 -2.83 -12.59
C GLU A 52 -0.56 -3.02 -13.35
N LYS A 53 -0.14 -4.26 -13.58
CA LYS A 53 0.83 -4.62 -14.61
C LYS A 53 0.05 -4.97 -15.88
N PRO A 54 -0.59 -4.01 -16.57
CA PRO A 54 -1.17 -4.33 -17.86
C PRO A 54 -0.03 -4.91 -18.70
N ALA A 55 -0.38 -5.94 -19.46
CA ALA A 55 0.49 -6.57 -20.45
C ALA A 55 1.50 -5.54 -20.98
N GLU A 56 2.79 -5.84 -20.91
CA GLU A 56 3.76 -5.17 -21.76
C GLU A 56 3.26 -5.31 -23.19
N HIS A 57 2.51 -4.30 -23.65
CA HIS A 57 2.33 -3.78 -24.99
C HIS A 57 1.30 -2.64 -24.89
N GLN A 58 1.81 -1.44 -25.22
CA GLN A 58 1.09 -0.19 -25.58
C GLN A 58 0.84 0.86 -24.48
N SER A 59 1.80 1.80 -24.41
CA SER A 59 1.61 3.23 -24.66
C SER A 59 0.38 3.94 -24.06
N GLU A 60 0.54 4.77 -23.03
CA GLU A 60 0.45 6.25 -23.14
C GLU A 60 0.47 6.96 -21.78
N LYS A 61 1.02 8.18 -21.81
CA LYS A 61 1.12 9.16 -20.71
C LYS A 61 -0.22 9.39 -19.99
N ILE A 62 -0.24 9.37 -18.65
CA ILE A 62 -1.31 10.03 -17.89
C ILE A 62 -0.71 10.94 -16.81
N LYS A 63 -1.16 12.20 -16.89
CA LYS A 63 -0.74 13.39 -16.16
C LYS A 63 -1.02 13.29 -14.66
N GLY A 64 -0.09 13.83 -13.87
CA GLY A 64 -0.31 14.15 -12.45
C GLY A 64 -1.32 15.29 -12.27
N ASN A 65 -1.88 15.39 -11.04
CA ASN A 65 -2.07 16.64 -10.27
C ASN A 65 -3.04 16.50 -9.05
N ALA A 66 -3.44 15.29 -8.61
CA ALA A 66 -4.36 15.15 -7.46
C ALA A 66 -3.84 14.26 -6.30
N VAL A 67 -2.74 13.53 -6.51
CA VAL A 67 -2.17 12.63 -5.49
C VAL A 67 -1.24 13.36 -4.53
N GLU A 68 -0.58 14.44 -4.99
CA GLU A 68 0.43 15.18 -4.22
C GLU A 68 -0.18 15.93 -3.02
N GLN A 69 -1.36 16.54 -3.17
CA GLN A 69 -2.00 17.31 -2.07
C GLN A 69 -2.41 16.46 -0.86
N LYS A 70 -2.67 15.15 -1.03
CA LYS A 70 -2.96 14.26 0.10
C LYS A 70 -1.70 13.72 0.77
N LEU A 71 -0.56 13.74 0.07
CA LEU A 71 0.71 13.22 0.59
C LEU A 71 1.25 14.14 1.68
N ASP A 72 1.12 15.46 1.52
CA ASP A 72 1.62 16.45 2.49
C ASP A 72 0.88 16.38 3.83
N VAL A 73 -0.44 16.14 3.80
CA VAL A 73 -1.25 15.97 5.02
C VAL A 73 -0.82 14.72 5.79
N ILE A 74 -0.48 13.63 5.08
CA ILE A 74 -0.02 12.39 5.72
C ILE A 74 1.38 12.57 6.29
N ILE A 75 2.29 13.27 5.58
CA ILE A 75 3.64 13.55 6.09
C ILE A 75 3.60 14.44 7.32
N GLY A 76 2.70 15.44 7.36
CA GLY A 76 2.50 16.28 8.55
C GLY A 76 2.09 15.48 9.78
N LEU A 77 1.06 14.63 9.64
CA LEU A 77 0.59 13.76 10.73
C LEU A 77 1.65 12.77 11.21
N LEU A 78 2.53 12.29 10.32
CA LEU A 78 3.62 11.38 10.67
C LEU A 78 4.76 12.05 11.46
N ASN A 79 4.95 13.37 11.30
CA ASN A 79 5.97 14.10 12.05
C ASN A 79 5.50 14.45 13.46
N ASP A 80 4.22 14.78 13.64
CA ASP A 80 3.66 15.05 14.98
C ASP A 80 3.74 13.82 15.90
N ILE A 81 3.48 12.62 15.36
CA ILE A 81 3.59 11.36 16.10
C ILE A 81 5.04 11.07 16.54
N LYS A 82 6.04 11.60 15.82
CA LYS A 82 7.46 11.35 16.11
C LYS A 82 7.99 12.23 17.25
N GLU A 83 7.36 13.38 17.52
CA GLU A 83 7.77 14.27 18.61
C GLU A 83 7.17 13.89 19.97
N GLU A 84 6.00 13.24 20.02
CA GLU A 84 5.39 12.75 21.27
C GLU A 84 6.15 11.60 21.94
N TRP A 85 7.14 11.02 21.27
CA TRP A 85 7.95 9.88 21.76
C TRP A 85 9.39 10.27 22.14
N LYS A 86 9.65 11.56 22.33
CA LYS A 86 10.92 12.10 22.85
C LYS A 86 10.77 12.54 24.30
#